data_AF-A0A315XDL5-F1
#
_entry.id   AF-A0A315XDL5-F1
#
_cell.length_a   1.000
_cell.length_b   1.000
_cell.length_c   1.000
_cell.angle_alpha   90.00
_cell.angle_beta   90.00
_cell.angle_gamma   90.00
#
_symmetry.space_group_name_H-M   'P 1'
#
loop_
_entity.id
_entity.type
_entity.pdbx_description
1 polymer ?
#
loop_
_entity_poly.entity_id
_entity_poly.type
_entity_poly.pdbx_seq_one_letter_code
_entity_poly.pdbx_strand_id
1 'polypeptide(L)'
;MGILDRLFGKKKKMDSKDNRYRIIKVRLSTMVGDTNRLMTIQELKEDYKDYLLTDTKSGESMDIDKLEILDIEEVVVKKRDEECC
;
A
#
# COMPACT_ATOMS: atom_id res chain seq x y z
N MET A 1 46.66 17.81 -15.85
CA MET A 1 45.72 18.64 -15.08
C MET A 1 44.73 19.24 -16.06
N GLY A 2 43.41 19.04 -16.03
CA GLY A 2 42.53 18.34 -15.10
C GLY A 2 41.28 17.79 -15.84
N ILE A 3 40.77 16.64 -15.39
CA ILE A 3 39.53 16.52 -14.58
C ILE A 3 38.28 16.79 -15.46
N LEU A 4 37.72 15.78 -16.11
CA LEU A 4 36.59 14.97 -15.60
C LEU A 4 35.21 15.68 -15.45
N ASP A 5 35.03 16.93 -15.86
CA ASP A 5 33.82 17.68 -15.43
C ASP A 5 32.68 17.89 -16.46
N ARG A 6 32.39 16.93 -17.35
CA ARG A 6 31.15 16.98 -18.15
C ARG A 6 30.36 15.67 -18.23
N LEU A 7 30.42 14.87 -17.17
CA LEU A 7 29.61 13.64 -17.05
C LEU A 7 28.34 13.78 -16.19
N PHE A 8 28.07 14.92 -15.55
CA PHE A 8 26.94 15.02 -14.61
C PHE A 8 26.00 16.19 -14.96
N GLY A 9 25.09 15.93 -15.91
CA GLY A 9 24.08 16.92 -16.30
C GLY A 9 22.68 16.36 -16.58
N LYS A 10 22.44 15.07 -16.37
CA LYS A 10 21.10 14.51 -16.35
C LYS A 10 20.96 13.60 -15.13
N LYS A 11 20.74 14.25 -13.98
CA LYS A 11 20.08 13.63 -12.84
C LYS A 11 18.72 13.18 -13.36
N LYS A 12 18.67 11.92 -13.82
CA LYS A 12 17.45 11.21 -14.17
C LYS A 12 16.63 11.26 -12.88
N LYS A 13 15.70 12.21 -12.78
CA LYS A 13 14.62 12.09 -11.82
C LYS A 13 13.96 10.78 -12.19
N MET A 14 14.23 9.75 -11.40
CA MET A 14 13.52 8.49 -11.48
C MET A 14 12.16 8.76 -10.83
N ASP A 15 11.38 9.61 -11.50
CA ASP A 15 9.95 9.77 -11.29
C ASP A 15 9.32 8.52 -11.88
N SER A 16 9.18 7.51 -11.03
CA SER A 16 8.16 6.45 -11.10
C SER A 16 8.48 5.48 -9.97
N LYS A 17 8.06 5.84 -8.76
CA LYS A 17 7.66 4.82 -7.79
C LYS A 17 6.45 4.13 -8.41
N ASP A 18 6.67 3.14 -9.25
CA ASP A 18 5.61 2.25 -9.71
C ASP A 18 5.23 1.37 -8.51
N ASN A 19 4.47 1.97 -7.58
CA ASN A 19 4.13 1.39 -6.28
C ASN A 19 3.04 0.32 -6.41
N ARG A 20 2.56 0.07 -7.63
CA ARG A 20 1.50 -0.90 -7.99
C ARG A 20 1.86 -2.34 -7.61
N TYR A 21 3.13 -2.69 -7.74
CA TYR A 21 3.66 -4.02 -7.43
C TYR A 21 4.23 -4.13 -6.01
N ARG A 22 4.03 -3.12 -5.18
CA ARG A 22 4.50 -3.18 -3.80
C ARG A 22 3.68 -4.23 -3.06
N ILE A 23 4.41 -5.16 -2.44
CA ILE A 23 3.81 -6.17 -1.58
C ILE A 23 3.48 -5.47 -0.26
N ILE A 24 2.22 -5.57 0.13
CA ILE A 24 1.72 -5.08 1.40
C ILE A 24 1.22 -6.25 2.24
N LYS A 25 1.36 -6.13 3.55
CA LYS A 25 0.82 -7.10 4.49
C LYS A 25 -0.60 -6.72 4.84
N VAL A 26 -1.52 -7.60 4.48
CA VAL A 26 -2.94 -7.41 4.68
C VAL A 26 -3.38 -8.28 5.83
N ARG A 27 -3.87 -7.65 6.90
CA ARG A 27 -4.45 -8.32 8.05
C ARG A 27 -5.96 -8.32 7.89
N LEU A 28 -6.54 -9.47 7.55
CA LEU A 28 -7.98 -9.68 7.68
C LEU A 28 -8.31 -9.90 9.13
N SER A 29 -9.15 -9.04 9.70
CA SER A 29 -9.79 -9.30 10.98
C SER A 29 -11.19 -9.86 10.70
N THR A 30 -11.40 -11.13 10.99
CA THR A 30 -12.70 -11.81 10.84
C THR A 30 -13.16 -12.36 12.18
N MET A 31 -14.45 -12.66 12.34
CA MET A 31 -14.98 -13.33 13.55
C MET A 31 -14.28 -14.66 13.88
N VAL A 32 -13.68 -15.32 12.88
CA VAL A 32 -13.00 -16.62 13.03
C VAL A 32 -11.54 -16.45 13.48
N GLY A 33 -10.97 -15.25 13.32
CA GLY A 33 -9.60 -14.93 13.70
C GLY A 33 -8.93 -13.93 12.76
N ASP A 34 -7.69 -13.56 13.09
CA ASP A 34 -6.85 -12.71 12.26
C ASP A 34 -6.06 -13.55 11.26
N THR A 35 -6.22 -13.24 9.97
CA THR A 35 -5.41 -13.85 8.90
C THR A 35 -4.49 -12.80 8.31
N ASN A 36 -3.18 -13.07 8.30
CA ASN A 36 -2.21 -12.22 7.62
C ASN A 36 -1.93 -12.80 6.24
N ARG A 37 -2.04 -11.97 5.20
CA ARG A 37 -1.75 -12.35 3.83
C ARG A 37 -0.91 -11.27 3.17
N LEU A 38 0.14 -11.71 2.48
CA LEU A 38 0.94 -10.82 1.64
C LEU A 38 0.32 -10.80 0.26
N MET A 39 0.01 -9.62 -0.25
CA MET A 39 -0.50 -9.43 -1.60
C MET A 39 -0.04 -8.08 -2.13
N THR A 40 -0.13 -7.90 -3.44
CA THR A 40 0.18 -6.61 -4.06
C THR A 40 -0.92 -5.58 -3.78
N ILE A 41 -0.60 -4.28 -3.88
CA ILE A 41 -1.62 -3.22 -3.80
C ILE A 41 -2.70 -3.44 -4.86
N GLN A 42 -2.32 -3.94 -6.04
CA GLN A 42 -3.27 -4.26 -7.11
C GLN A 42 -4.23 -5.39 -6.70
N GLU A 43 -3.72 -6.53 -6.21
CA GLU A 43 -4.58 -7.62 -5.73
C GLU A 43 -5.49 -7.16 -4.58
N LEU A 44 -4.94 -6.38 -3.66
CA LEU A 44 -5.73 -5.78 -2.60
C LEU A 44 -6.85 -4.91 -3.19
N LYS A 45 -6.57 -4.12 -4.22
CA LYS A 45 -7.56 -3.28 -4.92
C LYS A 45 -8.65 -4.11 -5.56
N GLU A 46 -8.33 -5.25 -6.14
CA GLU A 46 -9.32 -6.09 -6.81
C GLU A 46 -10.17 -6.87 -5.80
N ASP A 47 -9.55 -7.49 -4.79
CA ASP A 47 -10.24 -8.31 -3.78
C ASP A 47 -10.94 -7.49 -2.68
N TYR A 48 -10.40 -6.34 -2.30
CA TYR A 48 -10.79 -5.58 -1.11
C TYR A 48 -11.22 -4.13 -1.36
N LYS A 49 -11.59 -3.76 -2.60
CA LYS A 49 -12.11 -2.40 -2.91
C LYS A 49 -13.26 -1.94 -2.02
N ASP A 50 -14.13 -2.87 -1.60
CA ASP A 50 -15.32 -2.57 -0.81
C ASP A 50 -15.05 -2.59 0.70
N TYR A 51 -13.86 -3.00 1.12
CA TYR A 51 -13.48 -3.12 2.51
C TYR A 51 -12.97 -1.78 3.04
N LEU A 52 -13.05 -1.60 4.36
CA LEU A 52 -12.41 -0.49 5.04
C LEU A 52 -10.96 -0.86 5.34
N LEU A 53 -10.02 -0.09 4.81
CA LEU A 53 -8.60 -0.27 5.11
C LEU A 53 -8.22 0.65 6.24
N THR A 54 -7.56 0.10 7.24
CA THR A 54 -7.04 0.82 8.40
C THR A 54 -5.55 0.60 8.47
N ASP A 55 -4.77 1.67 8.46
CA ASP A 55 -3.33 1.55 8.60
C ASP A 55 -2.97 1.11 10.02
N THR A 56 -2.06 0.13 10.16
CA THR A 56 -1.70 -0.38 11.49
C THR A 56 -0.74 0.54 12.25
N LYS A 57 -0.04 1.46 11.57
CA LYS A 57 0.88 2.41 12.20
C LYS A 57 0.15 3.65 12.75
N SER A 58 -0.73 4.26 11.96
CA SER A 58 -1.52 5.44 12.29
C SER A 58 -2.85 5.09 12.94
N GLY A 59 -3.42 3.90 12.68
CA GLY A 59 -4.76 3.55 13.11
C GLY A 59 -5.87 4.28 12.35
N GLU A 60 -5.52 4.98 11.27
CA GLU A 60 -6.46 5.76 10.45
C GLU A 60 -7.04 4.90 9.34
N SER A 61 -8.35 5.06 9.12
CA SER A 61 -9.02 4.48 7.97
C SER A 61 -8.72 5.27 6.71
N MET A 62 -8.40 4.57 5.62
CA MET A 62 -8.04 5.19 4.36
C MET A 62 -8.57 4.40 3.18
N ASP A 63 -8.70 5.11 2.06
CA ASP A 63 -9.05 4.52 0.79
C ASP A 63 -7.89 3.72 0.22
N ILE A 64 -8.22 2.65 -0.49
CA ILE A 64 -7.25 1.81 -1.15
C ILE A 64 -6.47 2.51 -2.27
N ASP A 65 -7.04 3.57 -2.83
CA ASP A 65 -6.34 4.43 -3.79
C ASP A 65 -5.23 5.25 -3.15
N LYS A 66 -5.32 5.55 -1.85
CA LYS A 66 -4.29 6.28 -1.13
C LYS A 66 -3.09 5.39 -0.78
N LEU A 67 -3.27 4.07 -0.74
CA LEU A 67 -2.20 3.10 -0.49
C LEU A 67 -1.09 3.14 -1.54
N GLU A 68 -1.39 3.45 -2.79
CA GLU A 68 -0.37 3.58 -3.83
C GLU A 68 0.55 4.79 -3.60
N ILE A 69 0.05 5.81 -2.91
CA ILE A 69 0.74 7.08 -2.67
C ILE A 69 1.48 7.03 -1.33
N LEU A 70 0.93 6.29 -0.36
CA LEU A 70 1.47 6.17 0.99
C LEU A 70 2.50 5.04 1.08
N ASP A 71 3.52 5.24 1.93
CA ASP A 71 4.57 4.23 2.18
C ASP A 71 4.11 3.25 3.26
N ILE A 72 3.06 2.49 2.96
CA ILE A 72 2.44 1.58 3.91
C ILE A 72 2.98 0.17 3.70
N GLU A 73 3.30 -0.49 4.82
CA GLU A 73 3.80 -1.86 4.84
C GLU A 73 2.72 -2.85 5.28
N GLU A 74 1.79 -2.42 6.14
CA GLU A 74 0.74 -3.25 6.71
C GLU A 74 -0.58 -2.50 6.85
N VAL A 75 -1.68 -3.14 6.45
CA VAL A 75 -3.04 -2.61 6.59
C VAL A 75 -3.97 -3.68 7.16
N VAL A 76 -4.92 -3.25 7.97
CA VAL A 76 -6.07 -4.06 8.38
C VAL A 76 -7.21 -3.82 7.43
N VAL A 77 -7.77 -4.89 6.86
CA VAL A 77 -9.00 -4.81 6.09
C VAL A 77 -10.16 -5.31 6.95
N LYS A 78 -11.24 -4.53 6.99
CA LYS A 78 -12.50 -4.89 7.67
C LYS A 78 -13.64 -4.85 6.66
N LYS A 79 -14.53 -5.85 6.67
CA LYS A 79 -15.78 -5.77 5.91
C LYS A 79 -16.56 -4.56 6.41
N ARG A 80 -17.10 -3.76 5.49
CA ARG A 80 -18.10 -2.74 5.83
C ARG A 80 -19.40 -3.35 6.36
N ASP A 81 -19.71 -4.57 5.92
CA ASP A 81 -20.89 -5.33 6.33
C ASP A 81 -20.61 -6.23 7.54
N GLU A 82 -20.62 -5.68 8.76
CA GLU A 82 -21.03 -6.38 9.99
C GLU A 82 -21.69 -5.41 11.01
N GLU A 83 -22.37 -4.35 10.55
CA GLU A 83 -23.28 -3.50 11.36
C GLU A 83 -24.69 -3.43 10.72
N CYS A 84 -25.25 -4.56 10.30
CA CYS A 84 -26.67 -4.60 9.91
C CYS A 84 -27.33 -5.90 10.39
N CYS A 85 -27.74 -5.90 11.65
CA CYS A 85 -29.08 -6.29 12.14
C CYS A 85 -29.09 -6.36 13.68
#